data_AF-A0A2V7ZYR8-F1
#
_entry.id   AF-A0A2V7ZYR8-F1
#
_cell.length_a   1.000
_cell.length_b   1.000
_cell.length_c   1.000
_cell.angle_alpha   90.00
_cell.angle_beta   90.00
_cell.angle_gamma   90.00
#
_symmetry.space_group_name_H-M   'P 1'
#
loop_
_entity.id
_entity.type
_entity.pdbx_description
1 polymer ?
#
loop_
_entity_poly.entity_id
_entity_poly.type
_entity_poly.pdbx_seq_one_letter_code
_entity_poly.pdbx_strand_id
1 'polypeptide(L)'
;MSETPEQYTRRILGYMEGKEPLAALAATAKKLDRLIKGMSTARLRKRPAPEKWSVSEIVAHLGDAEIVGGFRMRLILGSPGAPIVAYDQNQSPAADRRDPRAQAQTFIAFSAATLSLVSSIVCSTK
;
A
#
# COMPACT_ATOMS: atom_id res chain seq x y z
N MET A 1 -21.64 14.56 -6.34
CA MET A 1 -22.24 13.22 -6.52
C MET A 1 -21.29 12.21 -5.92
N SER A 2 -21.79 11.33 -5.06
CA SER A 2 -21.06 10.14 -4.61
C SER A 2 -20.93 9.16 -5.78
N GLU A 3 -19.73 8.62 -5.98
CA GLU A 3 -19.49 7.57 -6.98
C GLU A 3 -20.13 6.24 -6.55
N THR A 4 -20.55 5.42 -7.52
CA THR A 4 -20.94 4.01 -7.30
C THR A 4 -19.70 3.13 -7.08
N PRO A 5 -19.84 1.92 -6.47
CA PRO A 5 -18.73 0.98 -6.32
C PRO A 5 -18.03 0.63 -7.65
N GLU A 6 -18.78 0.52 -8.74
CA GLU A 6 -18.25 0.22 -10.08
C GLU A 6 -17.45 1.41 -10.63
N GLN A 7 -17.95 2.63 -10.44
CA GLN A 7 -17.23 3.86 -10.82
C GLN A 7 -15.94 4.01 -10.00
N TYR A 8 -16.01 3.77 -8.69
CA TYR A 8 -14.84 3.74 -7.81
C TYR A 8 -13.81 2.72 -8.32
N THR A 9 -14.22 1.49 -8.56
CA THR A 9 -13.35 0.41 -9.04
C THR A 9 -12.68 0.78 -10.35
N ARG A 10 -13.45 1.29 -11.31
CA ARG A 10 -12.92 1.73 -12.62
C ARG A 10 -11.90 2.86 -12.46
N ARG A 11 -12.17 3.84 -11.59
CA ARG A 11 -11.25 4.95 -11.32
C ARG A 11 -9.96 4.47 -10.69
N ILE A 12 -10.03 3.61 -9.67
CA ILE A 12 -8.85 3.07 -9.00
C ILE A 12 -8.01 2.20 -9.95
N LEU A 13 -8.64 1.28 -10.69
CA LEU A 13 -7.93 0.43 -11.66
C LEU A 13 -7.38 1.25 -12.83
N GLY A 14 -8.00 2.38 -13.18
CA GLY A 14 -7.50 3.31 -14.19
C GLY A 14 -6.11 3.88 -13.88
N TYR A 15 -5.76 4.05 -12.59
CA TYR A 15 -4.43 4.52 -12.18
C TYR A 15 -3.30 3.53 -12.47
N MET A 16 -3.63 2.27 -12.79
CA MET A 16 -2.63 1.28 -13.19
C MET A 16 -2.09 1.54 -14.60
N GLU A 17 -2.82 2.28 -15.44
CA GLU A 17 -2.40 2.61 -16.82
C GLU A 17 -1.98 1.36 -17.62
N GLY A 18 -2.69 0.23 -17.42
CA GLY A 18 -2.38 -1.03 -18.09
C GLY A 18 -1.15 -1.78 -17.58
N LYS A 19 -0.50 -1.32 -16.51
CA LYS A 19 0.63 -2.04 -15.89
C LYS A 19 0.17 -3.37 -15.31
N GLU A 20 1.00 -4.40 -15.51
CA GLU A 20 0.80 -5.69 -14.85
C GLU A 20 0.88 -5.51 -13.32
N PRO A 21 -0.13 -5.96 -12.54
CA PRO A 21 -0.23 -5.68 -11.11
C PRO A 21 0.99 -6.10 -10.27
N LEU A 22 1.54 -7.29 -10.48
CA LEU A 22 2.67 -7.78 -9.69
C LEU A 22 3.95 -6.99 -10.00
N ALA A 23 4.19 -6.67 -11.26
CA ALA A 23 5.28 -5.81 -11.69
C ALA A 23 5.15 -4.40 -11.12
N ALA A 24 3.92 -3.84 -11.05
CA ALA A 24 3.66 -2.55 -10.45
C ALA A 24 3.96 -2.54 -8.94
N LEU A 25 3.54 -3.57 -8.20
CA LEU A 25 3.83 -3.70 -6.77
C LEU A 25 5.35 -3.83 -6.53
N ALA A 26 6.04 -4.68 -7.31
CA ALA A 26 7.49 -4.85 -7.23
C ALA A 26 8.27 -3.55 -7.55
N ALA A 27 7.83 -2.80 -8.57
CA ALA A 27 8.42 -1.52 -8.93
C ALA A 27 8.17 -0.43 -7.85
N THR A 28 7.00 -0.46 -7.21
CA THR A 28 6.62 0.49 -6.15
C THR A 28 7.55 0.40 -4.96
N ALA A 29 7.87 -0.80 -4.48
CA ALA A 29 8.81 -1.01 -3.38
C ALA A 29 10.19 -0.38 -3.67
N LYS A 30 10.74 -0.63 -4.87
CA LYS A 30 12.02 -0.06 -5.30
C LYS A 30 11.96 1.46 -5.45
N LYS A 31 10.85 2.00 -5.96
CA LYS A 31 10.66 3.44 -6.14
C LYS A 31 10.55 4.15 -4.80
N LEU A 32 9.82 3.56 -3.86
CA LEU A 32 9.63 4.12 -2.51
C LEU A 32 10.96 4.23 -1.76
N ASP A 33 11.78 3.17 -1.76
CA ASP A 33 13.10 3.20 -1.11
C ASP A 33 13.98 4.34 -1.65
N ARG A 34 14.06 4.48 -2.98
CA ARG A 34 14.84 5.54 -3.64
C ARG A 34 14.37 6.95 -3.27
N LEU A 35 13.04 7.16 -3.21
CA LEU A 35 12.48 8.47 -2.88
C LEU A 35 12.77 8.87 -1.43
N ILE A 36 12.86 7.92 -0.50
CA ILE A 36 13.02 8.21 0.92
C ILE A 36 14.50 8.29 1.36
N LYS A 37 15.38 7.47 0.80
CA LYS A 37 16.77 7.27 1.28
C LYS A 37 17.59 8.55 1.44
N GLY A 38 17.38 9.56 0.58
CA GLY A 38 18.13 10.82 0.59
C GLY A 38 17.44 12.03 1.25
N MET A 39 16.22 11.88 1.75
CA MET A 39 15.44 13.04 2.23
C MET A 39 15.61 13.26 3.73
N SER A 40 15.79 14.50 4.17
CA SER A 40 15.79 14.80 5.61
C SER A 40 14.42 14.51 6.23
N THR A 41 14.41 14.04 7.48
CA THR A 41 13.15 13.74 8.19
C THR A 41 12.28 14.98 8.34
N ALA A 42 12.87 16.16 8.52
CA ALA A 42 12.14 17.43 8.55
C ALA A 42 11.38 17.69 7.24
N ARG A 43 12.01 17.41 6.08
CA ARG A 43 11.35 17.56 4.78
C ARG A 43 10.22 16.53 4.60
N LEU A 44 10.43 15.29 5.04
CA LEU A 44 9.42 14.24 4.96
C LEU A 44 8.17 14.53 5.81
N ARG A 45 8.36 15.19 6.96
CA ARG A 45 7.27 15.58 7.88
C ARG A 45 6.54 16.87 7.49
N LYS A 46 7.06 17.65 6.54
CA LYS A 46 6.42 18.88 6.11
C LYS A 46 5.15 18.56 5.31
N ARG A 47 4.00 18.99 5.83
CA ARG A 47 2.73 18.97 5.07
C ARG A 47 2.75 20.07 4.00
N PRO A 48 2.29 19.81 2.77
CA PRO A 48 2.22 20.83 1.73
C PRO A 48 1.06 21.81 1.93
N ALA A 49 0.00 21.40 2.64
CA ALA A 49 -1.12 22.23 3.07
C ALA A 49 -1.77 21.59 4.32
N PRO A 50 -2.53 22.33 5.15
CA PRO A 50 -3.10 21.82 6.40
C PRO A 50 -3.91 20.53 6.26
N GLU A 51 -4.66 20.41 5.16
CA GLU A 51 -5.57 19.30 4.82
C GLU A 51 -4.90 18.16 4.05
N LYS A 52 -3.60 18.27 3.74
CA LYS A 52 -2.84 17.27 2.99
C LYS A 52 -1.89 16.52 3.91
N TRP A 53 -1.73 15.23 3.65
CA TRP A 53 -0.70 14.43 4.30
C TRP A 53 0.70 14.88 3.90
N SER A 54 1.61 14.81 4.86
CA SER A 54 3.05 14.84 4.65
C SER A 54 3.52 13.54 3.99
N VAL A 55 4.76 13.51 3.50
CA VAL A 55 5.34 12.28 2.96
C VAL A 55 5.40 11.20 4.05
N SER A 56 5.75 11.56 5.29
CA SER A 56 5.78 10.59 6.39
C SER A 56 4.44 9.92 6.64
N GLU A 57 3.35 10.69 6.59
CA GLU A 57 1.99 10.16 6.76
C GLU A 57 1.59 9.27 5.59
N ILE A 58 1.94 9.65 4.35
CA ILE A 58 1.71 8.81 3.17
C ILE A 58 2.45 7.48 3.29
N VAL A 59 3.72 7.48 3.70
CA VAL A 59 4.52 6.25 3.82
C VAL A 59 4.01 5.36 4.96
N ALA A 60 3.59 5.95 6.08
CA ALA A 60 2.94 5.24 7.17
C ALA A 60 1.64 4.56 6.69
N HIS A 61 0.80 5.29 5.95
CA HIS A 61 -0.40 4.74 5.34
C HIS A 61 -0.11 3.61 4.35
N LEU A 62 0.91 3.75 3.49
CA LEU A 62 1.32 2.68 2.57
C LEU A 62 1.74 1.41 3.33
N GLY A 63 2.53 1.56 4.39
CA GLY A 63 2.93 0.43 5.25
C GLY A 63 1.73 -0.29 5.86
N ASP A 64 0.80 0.45 6.46
CA ASP A 64 -0.43 -0.12 7.05
C ASP A 64 -1.31 -0.79 6.00
N ALA A 65 -1.49 -0.14 4.83
CA ALA A 65 -2.31 -0.66 3.73
C ALA A 65 -1.75 -1.97 3.17
N GLU A 66 -0.43 -2.10 3.06
CA GLU A 66 0.20 -3.34 2.58
C GLU A 66 0.10 -4.48 3.60
N ILE A 67 0.19 -4.19 4.91
CA ILE A 67 -0.08 -5.19 5.96
C ILE A 67 -1.51 -5.72 5.82
N VAL A 68 -2.49 -4.81 5.74
CA VAL A 68 -3.91 -5.18 5.63
C VAL A 68 -4.18 -5.90 4.31
N GLY A 69 -3.63 -5.43 3.20
CA GLY A 69 -3.77 -6.05 1.88
C GLY A 69 -3.19 -7.46 1.85
N GLY A 70 -1.96 -7.63 2.34
CA GLY A 70 -1.30 -8.94 2.44
C GLY A 70 -2.03 -9.93 3.34
N PHE A 71 -2.63 -9.46 4.44
CA PHE A 71 -3.51 -10.28 5.29
C PHE A 71 -4.79 -10.68 4.55
N ARG A 72 -5.47 -9.73 3.90
CA ARG A 72 -6.70 -10.00 3.14
C ARG A 72 -6.47 -11.02 2.01
N MET A 73 -5.35 -10.95 1.31
CA MET A 73 -5.00 -11.96 0.29
C MET A 73 -4.91 -13.36 0.91
N ARG A 74 -4.26 -13.50 2.06
CA ARG A 74 -4.17 -14.78 2.79
C ARG A 74 -5.53 -15.27 3.27
N LEU A 75 -6.40 -14.37 3.73
CA LEU A 75 -7.75 -14.70 4.15
C LEU A 75 -8.60 -15.19 2.96
N ILE A 76 -8.55 -14.50 1.81
CA ILE A 76 -9.27 -14.89 0.59
C ILE A 76 -8.86 -16.29 0.15
N LEU A 77 -7.55 -16.58 0.18
CA LEU A 77 -7.00 -17.86 -0.28
C LEU A 77 -7.22 -19.00 0.72
N GLY A 78 -7.08 -18.73 2.02
CA GLY A 78 -7.18 -19.74 3.07
C GLY A 78 -8.59 -19.94 3.62
N SER A 79 -9.51 -19.00 3.38
CA SER A 79 -10.89 -19.05 3.86
C SER A 79 -11.85 -18.36 2.88
N PRO A 80 -12.09 -18.95 1.69
CA PRO A 80 -12.99 -18.38 0.69
C PRO A 80 -14.38 -18.08 1.26
N GLY A 81 -14.90 -16.87 0.99
CA GLY A 81 -16.20 -16.42 1.49
C GLY A 81 -16.19 -15.81 2.90
N ALA A 82 -15.03 -15.79 3.59
CA ALA A 82 -14.90 -15.10 4.86
C ALA A 82 -15.15 -13.57 4.70
N PRO A 83 -15.82 -12.93 5.68
CA PRO A 83 -16.06 -11.50 5.63
C PRO A 83 -14.75 -10.71 5.73
N ILE A 84 -14.60 -9.67 4.89
CA ILE A 84 -13.45 -8.76 4.93
C ILE A 84 -13.80 -7.56 5.80
N VAL A 85 -13.07 -7.39 6.90
CA VAL A 85 -13.25 -6.26 7.82
C VAL A 85 -12.71 -4.97 7.19
N ALA A 86 -13.54 -3.92 7.19
CA ALA A 86 -13.14 -2.58 6.79
C ALA A 86 -12.30 -1.89 7.88
N TYR A 87 -11.50 -0.91 7.49
CA TYR A 87 -10.79 -0.04 8.43
C TYR A 87 -10.82 1.40 7.92
N ASP A 88 -10.73 2.37 8.83
CA ASP A 88 -10.62 3.77 8.44
C ASP A 88 -9.19 4.08 8.01
N GLN A 89 -8.99 4.16 6.70
CA GLN A 89 -7.70 4.45 6.09
C GLN A 89 -7.13 5.84 6.43
N ASN A 90 -7.99 6.77 6.88
CA ASN A 90 -7.57 8.10 7.29
C ASN A 90 -7.07 8.13 8.74
N GLN A 91 -7.30 7.05 9.49
CA GLN A 91 -6.87 6.91 10.88
C GLN A 91 -5.69 5.93 10.98
N SER A 92 -4.56 6.32 10.40
CA SER A 92 -3.28 5.62 10.60
C SER A 92 -2.69 6.01 11.97
N PRO A 93 -2.61 5.09 12.95
CA PRO A 93 -2.21 5.43 14.32
C PRO A 93 -0.80 6.02 14.36
N ALA A 94 -0.68 7.18 15.00
CA ALA A 94 0.59 7.88 15.23
C ALA A 94 1.45 8.06 13.95
N ALA A 95 0.83 8.20 12.78
CA ALA A 95 1.51 8.32 11.49
C ALA A 95 2.55 9.46 11.45
N ASP A 96 2.28 10.57 12.13
CA ASP A 96 3.15 11.74 12.27
C ASP A 96 4.41 11.48 13.14
N ARG A 97 4.33 10.50 14.05
CA ARG A 97 5.40 10.17 15.01
C ARG A 97 6.30 9.04 14.53
N ARG A 98 5.81 8.16 13.65
CA ARG A 98 6.59 7.03 13.12
C ARG A 98 7.75 7.49 12.24
N ASP A 99 8.83 6.71 12.21
CA ASP A 99 9.96 6.96 11.30
C ASP A 99 9.56 6.57 9.86
N PRO A 100 9.54 7.51 8.90
CA PRO A 100 9.18 7.22 7.51
C PRO A 100 10.08 6.17 6.86
N ARG A 101 11.36 6.05 7.27
CA ARG A 101 12.25 5.02 6.73
C ARG A 101 11.85 3.64 7.21
N ALA A 102 11.58 3.48 8.50
CA ALA A 102 11.05 2.24 9.05
C ALA A 102 9.72 1.85 8.38
N GLN A 103 8.82 2.82 8.16
CA GLN A 103 7.55 2.56 7.47
C GLN A 103 7.72 2.16 6.00
N ALA A 104 8.68 2.77 5.28
CA ALA A 104 9.02 2.33 3.93
C ALA A 104 9.56 0.89 3.94
N GLN A 105 10.38 0.51 4.92
CA GLN A 105 10.87 -0.86 5.07
C GLN A 105 9.74 -1.85 5.40
N THR A 106 8.76 -1.46 6.22
CA THR A 106 7.54 -2.24 6.43
C THR A 106 6.84 -2.52 5.10
N PHE A 107 6.57 -1.48 4.31
CA PHE A 107 5.94 -1.65 2.99
C PHE A 107 6.75 -2.59 2.09
N ILE A 108 8.07 -2.41 2.02
CA ILE A 108 8.96 -3.23 1.17
C ILE A 108 8.93 -4.70 1.59
N ALA A 109 9.04 -4.98 2.89
CA ALA A 109 9.04 -6.33 3.42
C ALA A 109 7.70 -7.05 3.18
N PHE A 110 6.58 -6.39 3.49
CA PHE A 110 5.25 -6.97 3.27
C PHE A 110 4.93 -7.12 1.78
N SER A 111 5.31 -6.15 0.94
CA SER A 111 5.16 -6.27 -0.52
C SER A 111 5.91 -7.49 -1.07
N ALA A 112 7.13 -7.75 -0.61
CA ALA A 112 7.89 -8.93 -1.02
C ALA A 112 7.19 -10.24 -0.58
N ALA A 113 6.65 -10.27 0.64
CA ALA A 113 5.88 -11.40 1.14
C ALA A 113 4.55 -11.60 0.40
N THR A 114 3.87 -10.53 -0.01
CA THR A 114 2.66 -10.56 -0.84
C THR A 114 2.99 -11.08 -2.24
N LEU A 115 4.04 -10.54 -2.88
CA LEU A 115 4.48 -10.97 -4.21
C LEU A 115 4.86 -12.45 -4.24
N SER A 116 5.60 -12.93 -3.25
CA SER A 116 5.97 -14.35 -3.14
C SER A 116 4.74 -15.25 -3.06
N LEU A 117 3.76 -14.90 -2.22
CA LEU A 117 2.50 -15.63 -2.10
C LEU A 117 1.70 -15.65 -3.40
N VAL A 118 1.50 -14.50 -4.04
CA VAL A 118 0.66 -14.44 -5.25
C VAL A 118 1.35 -15.13 -6.42
N SER A 119 2.66 -14.96 -6.56
CA SER A 119 3.43 -15.59 -7.64
C SER A 119 3.41 -17.12 -7.54
N SER A 120 3.42 -17.70 -6.33
CA SER A 120 3.37 -19.16 -6.19
C SER A 120 2.05 -19.75 -6.70
N ILE A 121 0.96 -18.98 -6.65
CA ILE A 121 -0.37 -19.43 -7.10
C ILE A 121 -0.50 -19.25 -8.61
N VAL A 122 -0.02 -18.13 -9.15
CA VAL A 122 -0.06 -17.86 -10.60
C VAL A 122 0.86 -18.82 -11.38
N CYS A 123 2.00 -19.20 -10.82
CA CYS A 123 2.90 -20.18 -11.46
C CYS A 123 2.42 -21.64 -11.31
N SER A 124 1.69 -21.98 -10.25
CA SER A 124 1.18 -23.35 -10.04
C SER A 124 -0.05 -23.70 -10.91
N THR A 125 -0.57 -22.74 -11.67
CA THR A 125 -1.75 -22.89 -12.55
C THR A 125 -1.40 -23.00 -14.03
N LYS A 126 -0.12 -23.25 -14.36
CA LYS A 126 0.33 -23.69 -15.68
C LYS A 126 0.76 -25.15 -15.62
#